data_AF-A0A9E4QH07-F1
#
_entry.id   AF-A0A9E4QH07-F1
#
_cell.length_a   1.000
_cell.length_b   1.000
_cell.length_c   1.000
_cell.angle_alpha   90.00
_cell.angle_beta   90.00
_cell.angle_gamma   90.00
#
_symmetry.space_group_name_H-M   'P 1'
#
loop_
_entity.id
_entity.type
_entity.pdbx_description
1 polymer ?
#
loop_
_entity_poly.entity_id
_entity_poly.type
_entity_poly.pdbx_seq_one_letter_code
_entity_poly.pdbx_strand_id
1 'polypeptide(L)'
;FNESGTITLKNTIIANNSPGGDCSGSIASTGHNLDSDGTCSLGATGDISSQLPLLGPLQNNGGPTFTHALLEGSPAIDAADDANCPSADQRGIPRPQEAACDIGAFER
;
A
#
# COMPACT_ATOMS: atom_id res chain seq x y z
N PHE A 1 -2.52 7.85 22.90
CA PHE A 1 -3.06 7.96 21.53
C PHE A 1 -3.60 9.37 21.36
N ASN A 2 -3.24 10.07 20.29
CA ASN A 2 -3.84 11.37 20.00
C ASN A 2 -5.09 11.12 19.16
N GLU A 3 -6.26 11.08 19.80
CA GLU A 3 -7.53 10.71 19.17
C GLU A 3 -8.03 11.73 18.13
N SER A 4 -7.34 12.87 18.00
CA SER A 4 -7.65 13.94 17.05
C SER A 4 -6.68 14.01 15.85
N GLY A 5 -5.69 13.13 15.78
CA GLY A 5 -4.75 13.08 14.66
C GLY A 5 -5.38 12.44 13.42
N THR A 6 -5.30 13.11 12.28
CA THR A 6 -5.68 12.52 10.98
C THR A 6 -4.43 12.07 10.25
N ILE A 7 -4.38 10.82 9.81
CA ILE A 7 -3.32 10.30 8.93
C ILE A 7 -3.78 10.45 7.48
N THR A 8 -2.93 11.00 6.62
CA THR A 8 -3.19 11.10 5.18
C THR A 8 -2.50 9.97 4.44
N LEU A 9 -3.21 9.28 3.55
CA LEU A 9 -2.70 8.13 2.80
C LEU A 9 -2.75 8.39 1.29
N LYS A 10 -1.71 7.95 0.58
CA LYS A 10 -1.62 7.89 -0.89
C LYS A 10 -0.78 6.68 -1.25
N ASN A 11 -1.17 5.90 -2.28
CA ASN A 11 -0.35 4.80 -2.78
C ASN A 11 0.13 3.85 -1.66
N THR A 12 -0.68 3.65 -0.61
CA THR A 12 -0.29 2.96 0.63
C THR A 12 -1.07 1.67 0.82
N ILE A 13 -0.39 0.60 1.25
CA ILE A 13 -1.02 -0.64 1.72
C ILE A 13 -1.07 -0.63 3.25
N ILE A 14 -2.24 -0.91 3.83
CA ILE A 14 -2.43 -1.18 5.25
C ILE A 14 -3.13 -2.53 5.36
N ALA A 15 -2.42 -3.57 5.80
CA ALA A 15 -2.95 -4.92 5.79
C ALA A 15 -2.31 -5.82 6.87
N ASN A 16 -2.96 -6.95 7.14
CA ASN A 16 -2.49 -8.00 8.04
C ASN A 16 -2.35 -7.57 9.52
N ASN A 17 -3.14 -6.59 9.97
CA ASN A 17 -3.11 -6.13 11.37
C ASN A 17 -4.09 -6.95 12.24
N SER A 18 -3.65 -8.10 12.75
CA SER A 18 -4.46 -9.01 13.59
C SER A 18 -3.75 -9.42 14.91
N PRO A 19 -4.46 -9.52 16.05
CA PRO A 19 -5.88 -9.20 16.23
C PRO A 19 -6.11 -7.69 16.23
N GLY A 20 -7.05 -7.21 15.42
CA GLY A 20 -7.28 -5.78 15.22
C GLY A 20 -8.03 -5.51 13.91
N GLY A 21 -8.04 -4.23 13.55
CA GLY A 21 -8.35 -3.77 12.21
C GLY A 21 -7.13 -3.08 11.61
N ASP A 22 -7.04 -3.03 10.29
CA ASP A 22 -5.99 -2.31 9.56
C ASP A 22 -5.91 -0.84 9.96
N CYS A 23 -7.05 -0.20 10.21
CA CYS A 23 -7.13 1.17 10.68
C CYS A 23 -7.96 1.33 11.95
N SER A 24 -7.53 2.27 12.79
CA SER A 24 -8.33 2.84 13.87
C SER A 24 -8.14 4.35 13.90
N GLY A 25 -9.21 5.10 14.06
CA GLY A 25 -9.19 6.56 14.05
C GLY A 25 -9.41 7.17 12.66
N SER A 26 -9.11 8.45 12.52
CA SER A 26 -9.41 9.23 11.31
C SER A 26 -8.34 9.04 10.23
N ILE A 27 -8.78 8.49 9.09
CA ILE A 27 -7.98 8.35 7.88
C ILE A 27 -8.48 9.34 6.82
N ALA A 28 -7.56 10.11 6.25
CA ALA A 28 -7.79 10.91 5.06
C ALA A 28 -7.15 10.21 3.86
N SER A 29 -7.94 9.54 3.03
CA SER A 29 -7.44 8.99 1.77
C SER A 29 -7.32 10.07 0.70
N THR A 30 -6.17 10.10 0.01
CA THR A 30 -5.96 10.89 -1.22
C THR A 30 -5.90 10.00 -2.47
N GLY A 31 -6.38 8.76 -2.35
CA GLY A 31 -6.54 7.81 -3.44
C GLY A 31 -5.44 6.76 -3.53
N HIS A 32 -5.76 5.69 -4.27
CA HIS A 32 -4.86 4.59 -4.59
C HIS A 32 -4.27 3.90 -3.35
N ASN A 33 -5.02 3.82 -2.26
CA ASN A 33 -4.65 3.07 -1.07
C ASN A 33 -5.32 1.70 -1.07
N LEU A 34 -4.74 0.75 -0.36
CA LEU A 34 -5.31 -0.57 -0.17
C LEU A 34 -5.42 -0.91 1.31
N ASP A 35 -6.61 -1.34 1.73
CA ASP A 35 -6.81 -1.99 3.03
C ASP A 35 -7.46 -3.38 2.92
N SER A 36 -7.05 -4.29 3.80
CA SER A 36 -7.41 -5.70 3.68
C SER A 36 -8.73 -6.07 4.35
N ASP A 37 -9.25 -5.23 5.25
CA ASP A 37 -10.42 -5.55 6.08
C ASP A 37 -11.54 -4.48 6.09
N GLY A 38 -11.37 -3.37 5.36
CA GLY A 38 -12.37 -2.32 5.22
C GLY A 38 -12.38 -1.30 6.37
N THR A 39 -11.57 -1.50 7.40
CA THR A 39 -11.60 -0.65 8.60
C THR A 39 -11.05 0.75 8.33
N CYS A 40 -10.32 0.96 7.24
CA CYS A 40 -9.79 2.25 6.85
C CYS A 40 -10.83 3.18 6.21
N SER A 41 -12.04 2.67 5.89
CA SER A 41 -13.12 3.45 5.23
C SER A 41 -12.64 4.17 3.96
N LEU A 42 -11.78 3.49 3.19
CA LEU A 42 -11.24 4.04 1.95
C LEU A 42 -12.36 4.24 0.92
N GLY A 43 -12.27 5.32 0.14
CA GLY A 43 -13.34 5.72 -0.78
C GLY A 43 -12.94 6.81 -1.78
N ALA A 44 -11.65 7.17 -1.83
CA ALA A 44 -11.13 8.05 -2.86
C ALA A 44 -10.85 7.26 -4.15
N THR A 45 -10.57 7.99 -5.24
CA THR A 45 -10.26 7.39 -6.54
C THR A 45 -9.09 6.40 -6.43
N GLY A 46 -9.25 5.21 -7.04
CA GLY A 46 -8.22 4.17 -7.07
C GLY A 46 -8.05 3.41 -5.75
N ASP A 47 -8.76 3.77 -4.68
CA ASP A 47 -8.70 3.00 -3.44
C ASP A 47 -9.28 1.58 -3.63
N ILE A 48 -8.66 0.62 -2.96
CA ILE A 48 -9.02 -0.80 -2.96
C ILE A 48 -9.27 -1.21 -1.51
N SER A 49 -10.54 -1.33 -1.13
CA SER A 49 -10.91 -1.64 0.25
C SER A 49 -11.44 -3.05 0.42
N SER A 50 -11.23 -3.63 1.61
CA SER A 50 -11.67 -4.98 1.97
C SER A 50 -11.15 -6.08 1.03
N GLN A 51 -9.90 -5.94 0.56
CA GLN A 51 -9.29 -6.87 -0.39
C GLN A 51 -7.91 -7.31 0.08
N LEU A 52 -7.65 -8.62 0.05
CA LEU A 52 -6.35 -9.16 0.42
C LEU A 52 -5.25 -8.62 -0.53
N PRO A 53 -4.16 -8.04 -0.01
CA PRO A 53 -3.10 -7.48 -0.83
C PRO A 53 -2.19 -8.53 -1.48
N LEU A 54 -2.31 -9.80 -1.09
CA LEU A 54 -1.44 -10.90 -1.55
C LEU A 54 0.05 -10.55 -1.41
N LEU A 55 0.48 -10.28 -0.19
CA LEU A 55 1.88 -9.96 0.13
C LEU A 55 2.68 -11.22 0.47
N GLY A 56 3.94 -11.25 0.04
CA GLY A 56 4.95 -12.14 0.58
C GLY A 56 5.35 -11.77 2.03
N PRO A 57 6.11 -12.63 2.73
CA PRO A 57 6.59 -12.34 4.08
C PRO A 57 7.52 -11.11 4.07
N LEU A 58 7.60 -10.42 5.22
CA LEU A 58 8.61 -9.39 5.42
C LEU A 58 9.99 -10.03 5.42
N GLN A 59 10.77 -9.78 4.38
CA GLN A 59 12.08 -10.40 4.23
C GLN A 59 13.04 -9.49 3.43
N ASN A 60 14.29 -9.94 3.33
CA ASN A 60 15.25 -9.31 2.44
C ASN A 60 14.90 -9.65 0.97
N ASN A 61 14.21 -8.75 0.29
CA ASN A 61 13.98 -8.83 -1.16
C ASN A 61 14.97 -7.96 -1.96
N GLY A 62 16.13 -7.65 -1.37
CA GLY A 62 17.11 -6.68 -1.88
C GLY A 62 16.93 -5.29 -1.28
N GLY A 63 17.96 -4.45 -1.40
CA GLY A 63 17.95 -3.07 -0.92
C GLY A 63 18.36 -2.89 0.55
N PRO A 64 18.19 -1.67 1.11
CA PRO A 64 18.67 -1.31 2.45
C PRO A 64 17.76 -1.80 3.59
N THR A 65 16.51 -2.20 3.33
CA THR A 65 15.52 -2.61 4.33
C THR A 65 14.71 -3.82 3.87
N PHE A 66 14.08 -4.54 4.81
CA PHE A 66 13.13 -5.60 4.46
C PHE A 66 11.85 -5.00 3.89
N THR A 67 11.24 -5.73 2.95
CA THR A 67 10.01 -5.32 2.24
C THR A 67 9.03 -6.49 2.19
N HIS A 68 7.76 -6.17 1.92
CA HIS A 68 6.75 -7.14 1.51
C HIS A 68 6.67 -7.14 -0.02
N ALA A 69 7.09 -8.22 -0.67
CA ALA A 69 6.93 -8.37 -2.11
C ALA A 69 5.47 -8.59 -2.49
N LEU A 70 5.05 -8.11 -3.66
CA LEU A 70 3.72 -8.41 -4.20
C LEU A 70 3.74 -9.81 -4.83
N LEU A 71 2.78 -10.66 -4.43
CA LEU A 71 2.59 -11.97 -5.05
C LEU A 71 1.80 -11.83 -6.36
N GLU A 72 1.86 -12.86 -7.20
CA GLU A 72 1.09 -12.91 -8.45
C GLU A 72 -0.40 -12.72 -8.19
N GLY A 73 -1.03 -11.85 -8.98
CA GLY A 73 -2.45 -11.49 -8.85
C GLY A 73 -2.75 -10.49 -7.74
N SER A 74 -1.73 -9.92 -7.08
CA SER A 74 -1.94 -8.86 -6.10
C SER A 74 -2.74 -7.70 -6.72
N PRO A 75 -3.81 -7.23 -6.06
CA PRO A 75 -4.56 -6.05 -6.51
C PRO A 75 -3.76 -4.75 -6.41
N ALA A 76 -2.60 -4.76 -5.75
CA ALA A 76 -1.72 -3.61 -5.66
C ALA A 76 -0.85 -3.41 -6.92
N ILE A 77 -0.79 -4.41 -7.81
CA ILE A 77 0.01 -4.34 -9.04
C ILE A 77 -0.61 -3.35 -10.03
N ASP A 78 0.22 -2.47 -10.61
CA ASP A 78 -0.18 -1.43 -11.57
C ASP A 78 -1.35 -0.53 -11.10
N ALA A 79 -1.53 -0.40 -9.78
CA ALA A 79 -2.73 0.22 -9.19
C ALA A 79 -2.47 1.58 -8.51
N ALA A 80 -1.22 2.04 -8.44
CA ALA A 80 -0.90 3.34 -7.86
C ALA A 80 -1.23 4.50 -8.81
N ASP A 81 -1.21 5.72 -8.26
CA ASP A 81 -1.19 6.94 -9.05
C ASP A 81 0.24 7.26 -9.51
N ASP A 82 0.50 7.08 -10.80
CA ASP A 82 1.79 7.36 -11.43
C ASP A 82 2.25 8.81 -11.26
N ALA A 83 1.33 9.78 -11.20
CA ALA A 83 1.67 11.18 -11.00
C ALA A 83 2.22 11.44 -9.59
N ASN A 84 1.99 10.53 -8.65
CA ASN A 84 2.46 10.60 -7.27
C ASN A 84 3.30 9.37 -6.89
N CYS A 85 3.94 8.74 -7.88
CA CYS A 85 4.85 7.63 -7.65
C CYS A 85 6.29 8.14 -7.45
N PRO A 86 6.99 7.72 -6.37
CA PRO A 86 8.42 7.96 -6.23
C PRO A 86 9.21 7.34 -7.40
N SER A 87 10.35 7.90 -7.77
CA SER A 87 11.16 7.40 -8.90
C SER A 87 11.72 5.99 -8.70
N ALA A 88 11.79 5.52 -7.46
CA ALA A 88 12.26 4.20 -7.10
C ALA A 88 11.49 3.64 -5.89
N ASP A 89 11.40 2.32 -5.79
CA ASP A 89 10.83 1.64 -4.63
C ASP A 89 11.82 1.63 -3.45
N GLN A 90 11.43 1.03 -2.31
CA GLN A 90 12.26 1.02 -1.11
C GLN A 90 13.59 0.25 -1.30
N ARG A 91 13.69 -0.59 -2.34
CA ARG A 91 14.90 -1.34 -2.68
C ARG A 91 15.83 -0.54 -3.59
N GLY A 92 15.36 0.59 -4.13
CA GLY A 92 16.06 1.40 -5.13
C GLY A 92 15.81 0.96 -6.56
N ILE A 93 14.79 0.11 -6.81
CA ILE A 93 14.40 -0.32 -8.16
C ILE A 93 13.53 0.78 -8.79
N PRO A 94 13.78 1.20 -10.05
CA PRO A 94 12.99 2.25 -10.71
C PRO A 94 11.50 1.89 -10.80
N ARG A 95 10.64 2.91 -10.82
CA ARG A 95 9.19 2.75 -11.00
C ARG A 95 8.70 3.60 -12.19
N PRO A 96 7.70 3.15 -12.97
CA PRO A 96 7.14 1.80 -12.96
C PRO A 96 8.06 0.77 -13.63
N GLN A 97 7.93 -0.51 -13.28
CA GLN A 97 8.56 -1.61 -14.06
C GLN A 97 7.63 -2.14 -15.16
N GLU A 98 6.31 -2.06 -14.96
CA GLU A 98 5.28 -2.51 -15.91
C GLU A 98 4.45 -1.32 -16.45
N ALA A 99 3.12 -1.40 -16.39
CA ALA A 99 2.22 -0.44 -17.03
C ALA A 99 1.99 0.81 -16.16
N ALA A 100 2.00 0.64 -14.84
CA ALA A 100 1.87 1.69 -13.85
C ALA A 100 2.65 1.30 -12.58
N CYS A 101 2.79 2.22 -11.65
CA CYS A 101 3.41 1.92 -10.38
C CYS A 101 2.54 1.01 -9.52
N ASP A 102 3.18 0.22 -8.67
CA ASP A 102 2.48 -0.57 -7.68
C ASP A 102 2.09 0.24 -6.44
N ILE A 103 1.02 -0.14 -5.74
CA ILE A 103 0.71 0.43 -4.42
C ILE A 103 1.73 -0.11 -3.40
N GLY A 104 2.31 0.78 -2.59
CA GLY A 104 3.20 0.39 -1.49
C GLY A 104 4.70 0.53 -1.79
N ALA A 105 5.50 -0.21 -1.02
CA ALA A 105 6.95 -0.02 -0.90
C ALA A 105 7.80 -0.88 -1.86
N PHE A 106 7.16 -1.78 -2.59
CA PHE A 106 7.79 -2.75 -3.48
C PHE A 106 7.18 -2.63 -4.87
N GLU A 107 8.04 -2.61 -5.88
CA GLU A 107 7.65 -2.66 -7.30
C GLU A 107 7.91 -4.08 -7.86
N ARG A 108 6.93 -4.70 -8.50
CA ARG A 108 7.05 -6.04 -9.06
C ARG A 108 8.01 -6.11 -10.24
#